data_AF-A0A946E5V6-F1
#
_entry.id   AF-A0A946E5V6-F1
#
_cell.length_a   1.000
_cell.length_b   1.000
_cell.length_c   1.000
_cell.angle_alpha   90.00
_cell.angle_beta   90.00
_cell.angle_gamma   90.00
#
_symmetry.space_group_name_H-M   'P 1'
#
loop_
_entity.id
_entity.type
_entity.pdbx_description
1 polymer ?
#
loop_
_entity_poly.entity_id
_entity_poly.type
_entity_poly.pdbx_seq_one_letter_code
_entity_poly.pdbx_strand_id
1 'polypeptide(L)'
;MSMLSGARDRFIIGDNEFGLRPDLSLVASMIEPETRLLDVGCDDGALLEFLVKQKGCDGRGMEISQAGVNACVARGLPVVQGDADDHLIDYPDDSF
;
A
#
# COMPACT_ATOMS: atom_id res chain seq x y z
N MET A 1 22.77 37.04 1.02
CA MET A 1 22.75 36.67 2.45
C MET A 1 22.93 35.16 2.50
N SER A 2 24.18 34.73 2.64
CA SER A 2 24.57 33.32 2.73
C SER A 2 24.19 32.80 4.12
N MET A 3 23.67 31.57 4.20
CA MET A 3 24.35 30.47 4.90
C MET A 3 23.54 29.17 4.75
N LEU A 4 24.20 28.18 4.13
CA LEU A 4 23.91 26.77 4.27
C LEU A 4 24.12 26.34 5.74
N SER A 5 23.20 25.56 6.29
CA SER A 5 23.42 24.60 7.37
C SER A 5 22.22 23.65 7.32
N GLY A 6 22.35 22.44 6.77
CA GLY A 6 23.09 21.40 7.47
C GLY A 6 22.24 20.85 8.62
N ALA A 7 21.12 20.19 8.32
CA ALA A 7 20.38 19.44 9.34
C ALA A 7 19.61 18.26 8.75
N ARG A 8 20.39 17.19 8.58
CA ARG A 8 20.01 15.78 8.77
C ARG A 8 19.23 15.14 7.62
N ASP A 9 19.95 14.25 6.93
CA ASP A 9 19.49 12.89 6.70
C ASP A 9 18.57 12.47 7.85
N ARG A 10 17.26 12.68 7.70
CA ARG A 10 16.28 11.95 8.49
C ARG A 10 16.15 10.59 7.85
N PHE A 11 17.20 9.80 8.03
CA PHE A 11 17.05 8.37 8.21
C PHE A 11 16.37 8.16 9.57
N ILE A 12 15.11 8.59 9.69
CA ILE A 12 14.25 8.24 10.80
C ILE A 12 13.51 6.98 10.37
N ILE A 13 14.16 5.85 10.62
CA ILE A 13 13.42 4.65 10.99
C ILE A 13 12.82 4.97 12.37
N GLY A 14 11.57 5.44 12.44
CA GLY A 14 10.98 5.70 13.77
C GLY A 14 9.64 6.40 13.83
N ASP A 15 9.44 7.48 13.09
CA ASP A 15 8.27 8.33 13.26
C ASP A 15 7.50 8.36 11.95
N ASN A 16 6.64 7.37 11.76
CA ASN A 16 5.82 7.34 10.56
C ASN A 16 4.60 8.24 10.75
N GLU A 17 4.55 9.37 10.03
CA GLU A 17 3.40 10.29 10.06
C GLU A 17 2.06 9.60 9.67
N PHE A 18 2.14 8.40 9.09
CA PHE A 18 1.01 7.61 8.62
C PHE A 18 0.77 6.31 9.39
N GLY A 19 1.55 6.02 10.43
CA GLY A 19 1.37 4.82 11.27
C GLY A 19 1.64 3.47 10.58
N LEU A 20 2.17 3.46 9.35
CA LEU A 20 2.61 2.22 8.69
C LEU A 20 3.88 1.66 9.33
N ARG A 21 4.17 0.39 9.02
CA ARG A 21 5.53 -0.13 9.24
C ARG A 21 6.54 0.59 8.34
N PRO A 22 7.81 0.77 8.76
CA PRO A 22 8.82 1.47 7.98
C PRO A 22 9.04 0.94 6.56
N ASP A 23 8.97 -0.39 6.38
CA ASP A 23 9.10 -1.02 5.08
C ASP A 23 7.93 -0.71 4.14
N LEU A 24 6.69 -0.68 4.68
CA LEU A 24 5.51 -0.26 3.92
C LEU A 24 5.58 1.22 3.52
N SER A 25 6.13 2.08 4.37
CA SER A 25 6.36 3.50 4.00
C SER A 25 7.34 3.64 2.84
N LEU A 26 8.39 2.82 2.82
CA LEU A 26 9.34 2.83 1.71
C LEU A 26 8.67 2.41 0.41
N VAL A 27 7.90 1.31 0.40
CA VAL A 27 7.11 0.88 -0.76
C VAL A 27 6.14 1.97 -1.19
N ALA A 28 5.38 2.52 -0.24
CA ALA A 28 4.43 3.57 -0.51
C ALA A 28 5.11 4.79 -1.16
N SER A 29 6.33 5.15 -0.76
CA SER A 29 7.08 6.28 -1.33
C SER A 29 7.43 6.11 -2.82
N MET A 30 7.50 4.86 -3.31
CA MET A 30 7.84 4.53 -4.69
C MET A 30 6.63 4.57 -5.63
N ILE A 31 5.41 4.62 -5.08
CA ILE A 31 4.16 4.61 -5.85
C ILE A 31 3.70 6.05 -6.07
N GLU A 32 3.49 6.45 -7.31
CA GLU A 32 2.99 7.79 -7.64
C GLU A 32 1.52 7.94 -7.18
N PRO A 33 1.08 9.17 -6.79
CA PRO A 33 -0.32 9.44 -6.52
C PRO A 33 -1.23 9.08 -7.71
N GLU A 34 -2.50 8.79 -7.42
CA GLU A 34 -3.54 8.46 -8.41
C GLU A 34 -3.24 7.23 -9.29
N THR A 35 -2.23 6.44 -8.92
CA THR A 35 -1.88 5.19 -9.60
C THR A 35 -3.00 4.16 -9.43
N ARG A 36 -3.26 3.41 -10.49
CA ARG A 36 -4.10 2.21 -10.44
C ARG A 36 -3.23 1.01 -10.10
N LEU A 37 -3.61 0.19 -9.12
CA LEU A 37 -2.75 -0.89 -8.63
C LEU A 37 -3.52 -2.07 -8.03
N LEU A 38 -2.85 -3.23 -8.02
CA LEU A 38 -3.23 -4.42 -7.27
C LEU A 38 -2.17 -4.72 -6.20
N ASP A 39 -2.59 -4.81 -4.95
CA ASP A 39 -1.78 -5.21 -3.80
C ASP A 39 -1.98 -6.71 -3.54
N VAL A 40 -1.00 -7.54 -3.92
CA VAL A 40 -1.04 -9.00 -3.78
C VAL A 40 -0.42 -9.41 -2.45
N GLY A 41 -1.19 -10.11 -1.62
CA GLY A 41 -0.83 -10.39 -0.24
C GLY A 41 -0.97 -9.15 0.64
N CYS A 42 -2.12 -8.47 0.55
CA CYS A 42 -2.35 -7.19 1.23
C CYS A 42 -2.51 -7.29 2.75
N ASP A 43 -2.50 -8.49 3.34
CA ASP A 43 -2.58 -8.76 4.78
C ASP A 43 -3.76 -8.04 5.44
N ASP A 44 -3.52 -7.14 6.40
CA ASP A 44 -4.55 -6.35 7.09
C ASP A 44 -4.99 -5.08 6.34
N GLY A 45 -4.38 -4.82 5.19
CA GLY A 45 -4.68 -3.71 4.30
C GLY A 45 -4.02 -2.38 4.65
N ALA A 46 -3.04 -2.34 5.56
CA ALA A 46 -2.41 -1.08 5.98
C ALA A 46 -1.80 -0.29 4.82
N LEU A 47 -1.03 -0.93 3.93
CA LEU A 47 -0.44 -0.27 2.77
C LEU A 47 -1.51 0.21 1.79
N LEU A 48 -2.42 -0.69 1.40
CA LEU A 48 -3.51 -0.37 0.48
C LEU A 48 -4.38 0.78 0.98
N GLU A 49 -4.71 0.81 2.28
CA GLU A 49 -5.45 1.89 2.91
C GLU A 49 -4.73 3.23 2.77
N PHE A 50 -3.42 3.26 3.01
CA PHE A 50 -2.62 4.47 2.85
C PHE A 50 -2.63 4.95 1.39
N LEU A 51 -2.39 4.04 0.44
CA LEU A 51 -2.35 4.38 -0.99
C LEU A 51 -3.70 4.93 -1.48
N VAL A 52 -4.81 4.31 -1.08
CA VAL A 52 -6.15 4.75 -1.46
C VAL A 52 -6.48 6.09 -0.78
N LYS A 53 -6.32 6.20 0.54
CA LYS A 53 -6.80 7.36 1.31
C LYS A 53 -5.89 8.59 1.22
N GLN A 54 -4.58 8.39 1.17
CA GLN A 54 -3.61 9.47 1.22
C GLN A 54 -3.02 9.81 -0.16
N LYS A 55 -2.87 8.81 -1.03
CA LYS A 55 -2.36 9.01 -2.40
C LYS A 55 -3.43 9.04 -3.48
N GLY A 56 -4.69 8.78 -3.13
CA GLY A 56 -5.80 8.80 -4.10
C GLY A 56 -5.71 7.68 -5.14
N CYS A 57 -4.97 6.62 -4.86
CA CYS A 57 -4.81 5.50 -5.79
C CYS A 57 -6.13 4.74 -6.01
N ASP A 58 -6.37 4.26 -7.23
CA ASP A 58 -7.37 3.23 -7.53
C ASP A 58 -6.78 1.86 -7.19
N GLY A 59 -6.76 1.54 -5.90
CA GLY A 59 -6.14 0.33 -5.37
C GLY A 59 -7.14 -0.77 -5.10
N ARG A 60 -6.77 -2.02 -5.42
CA ARG A 60 -7.46 -3.25 -5.00
C ARG A 60 -6.49 -4.19 -4.30
N GLY A 61 -7.00 -5.10 -3.47
CA GLY A 61 -6.17 -6.12 -2.82
C GLY A 61 -6.61 -7.55 -3.13
N MET A 62 -5.65 -8.47 -3.10
CA MET A 62 -5.88 -9.91 -3.09
C MET A 62 -5.16 -10.52 -1.88
N GLU A 63 -5.89 -11.26 -1.06
CA GLU A 63 -5.34 -11.89 0.14
C GLU A 63 -5.78 -13.36 0.22
N ILE A 64 -4.85 -14.26 0.55
CA ILE A 64 -5.14 -15.70 0.60
C ILE A 64 -5.94 -16.06 1.86
N SER A 65 -5.69 -15.36 2.97
CA SER A 65 -6.28 -15.64 4.27
C SER A 65 -7.64 -14.95 4.45
N GLN A 66 -8.63 -15.72 4.89
CA GLN A 66 -9.95 -15.17 5.23
C GLN A 66 -9.86 -14.09 6.32
N ALA A 67 -8.92 -14.22 7.26
CA ALA A 67 -8.73 -13.25 8.33
C ALA A 67 -8.25 -11.89 7.81
N GLY A 68 -7.26 -11.87 6.90
CA GLY A 68 -6.78 -10.64 6.28
C GLY A 68 -7.85 -9.96 5.42
N VAL A 69 -8.59 -10.75 4.63
CA VAL A 69 -9.74 -10.23 3.87
C VAL A 69 -10.77 -9.58 4.79
N ASN A 70 -11.13 -10.22 5.91
CA ASN A 70 -12.06 -9.65 6.89
C ASN A 70 -11.53 -8.34 7.50
N ALA A 71 -10.23 -8.26 7.79
CA ALA A 71 -9.59 -7.05 8.30
C ALA A 71 -9.66 -5.91 7.27
N CYS A 72 -9.38 -6.20 6.00
CA CYS A 72 -9.47 -5.25 4.90
C CYS A 72 -10.91 -4.75 4.67
N VAL A 73 -11.89 -5.66 4.67
CA VAL A 73 -13.31 -5.31 4.52
C VAL A 73 -13.79 -4.45 5.68
N ALA A 74 -13.36 -4.72 6.91
CA ALA A 74 -13.67 -3.89 8.07
C ALA A 74 -13.13 -2.45 7.96
N ARG A 75 -12.05 -2.25 7.19
CA ARG A 75 -11.48 -0.93 6.85
C ARG A 75 -12.14 -0.26 5.64
N GLY A 76 -13.07 -0.95 4.98
CA GLY A 76 -13.76 -0.48 3.77
C GLY A 76 -12.94 -0.61 2.49
N LEU A 77 -11.95 -1.51 2.46
CA LEU A 77 -11.06 -1.69 1.31
C LEU A 77 -11.64 -2.71 0.31
N PRO A 78 -11.45 -2.51 -1.01
CA PRO A 78 -11.87 -3.45 -2.04
C PRO A 78 -10.86 -4.60 -2.15
N VAL A 79 -11.04 -5.63 -1.32
CA VAL A 79 -10.17 -6.82 -1.26
C VAL A 79 -10.96 -8.08 -1.53
N VAL A 80 -10.38 -8.98 -2.34
CA VAL A 80 -10.93 -10.31 -2.63
C VAL A 80 -10.05 -11.40 -2.02
N GLN A 81 -10.67 -12.52 -1.63
CA GLN A 81 -9.90 -13.70 -1.26
C GLN A 81 -9.41 -14.41 -2.52
N GLY A 82 -8.10 -14.67 -2.62
CA GLY A 82 -7.55 -15.37 -3.78
C GLY A 82 -6.11 -15.81 -3.59
N ASP A 83 -5.78 -16.92 -4.22
CA ASP A 83 -4.40 -17.33 -4.50
C ASP A 83 -3.89 -16.60 -5.76
N ALA A 84 -2.76 -15.90 -5.65
CA ALA A 84 -2.19 -15.16 -6.76
C ALA A 84 -1.67 -16.07 -7.87
N ASP A 85 -1.17 -17.26 -7.53
CA ASP A 85 -0.62 -18.20 -8.50
C ASP A 85 -1.71 -18.72 -9.45
N ASP A 86 -2.93 -18.89 -8.93
CA ASP A 86 -4.07 -19.43 -9.68
C ASP A 86 -5.00 -18.36 -10.24
N HIS A 87 -5.20 -17.22 -9.56
CA HIS A 87 -6.25 -16.26 -9.89
C HIS A 87 -5.76 -14.97 -10.54
N LEU A 88 -4.45 -14.70 -10.60
CA LEU A 88 -3.97 -13.52 -11.35
C LEU A 88 -4.31 -13.60 -12.84
N ILE A 89 -4.44 -14.82 -13.38
CA ILE A 89 -4.82 -15.06 -14.78
C ILE A 89 -6.24 -14.59 -15.12
N ASP A 90 -7.11 -14.41 -14.12
CA ASP A 90 -8.47 -13.92 -14.32
C ASP A 90 -8.51 -12.40 -14.56
N TYR A 91 -7.42 -11.68 -14.30
CA TYR A 91 -7.28 -10.28 -14.63
C TYR A 91 -6.81 -10.10 -16.08
N PRO A 92 -7.51 -9.31 -16.90
CA PRO A 92 -7.05 -8.97 -18.25
C PRO A 92 -5.68 -8.27 -18.26
N ASP A 93 -4.99 -8.33 -19.38
CA ASP A 93 -3.78 -7.54 -19.62
C ASP A 93 -4.06 -6.03 -19.38
N ASP A 94 -3.04 -5.32 -18.88
CA ASP A 94 -3.09 -3.89 -18.56
C ASP A 94 -4.21 -3.50 -17.57
N SER A 95 -4.64 -4.47 -16.73
CA SER A 95 -5.65 -4.23 -15.71
C SER A 95 -5.16 -3.40 -14.53
N PHE A 96 -3.87 -3.12 -14.38
CA PHE A 96 -3.31 -2.29 -13.31
C PHE A 96 -2.05 -1.59 -13.81
#